data_AF-A0A845EXS4-F1
#
_entry.id   AF-A0A845EXS4-F1
#
_cell.length_a   1.000
_cell.length_b   1.000
_cell.length_c   1.000
_cell.angle_alpha   90.00
_cell.angle_beta   90.00
_cell.angle_gamma   90.00
#
_symmetry.space_group_name_H-M   'P 1'
#
loop_
_entity.id
_entity.type
_entity.pdbx_description
1 polymer ?
#
loop_
_entity_poly.entity_id
_entity_poly.type
_entity_poly.pdbx_seq_one_letter_code
_entity_poly.pdbx_strand_id
1 'polypeptide(L)'
;MRNRQAEAVKQLTDRELLLNVYLTQIILVLLASIMSLFLFQDLWFFADLIHFTWTEIIVLGGGTAFLVIGIDLILMKTLPEEVLDDGGINERIFSRLSISHIFFLCAIISFSEELLFRGVIQTSFGLVLSSLLFAIIHVRYLSKPVLFSSVVVISFLIGVLYEVTDNLMTTITAHFLIDFVMACLIKQKARM
;
A
#
# COMPACT_ATOMS: atom_id res chain seq x y z
N MET A 1 12.28 22.99 2.62
CA MET A 1 12.77 22.48 3.92
C MET A 1 13.36 21.10 3.68
N ARG A 2 14.63 20.86 4.06
CA ARG A 2 15.28 19.55 3.91
C ARG A 2 14.49 18.55 4.76
N ASN A 3 14.00 17.47 4.15
CA ASN A 3 13.07 16.54 4.79
C ASN A 3 13.83 15.73 5.86
N ARG A 4 13.91 16.24 7.10
CA ARG A 4 14.69 15.65 8.21
C ARG A 4 14.34 14.18 8.46
N GLN A 5 13.10 13.77 8.21
CA GLN A 5 12.70 12.36 8.29
C GLN A 5 13.36 11.50 7.21
N ALA A 6 13.44 11.98 5.96
CA ALA A 6 14.11 11.25 4.88
C ALA A 6 15.61 11.07 5.17
N GLU A 7 16.25 12.04 5.83
CA GLU A 7 17.64 11.90 6.30
C GLU A 7 17.78 10.92 7.46
N ALA A 8 16.85 10.93 8.43
CA ALA A 8 16.85 9.98 9.54
C ALA A 8 16.66 8.54 9.08
N VAL A 9 15.74 8.30 8.13
CA VAL A 9 15.49 6.96 7.57
C VAL A 9 16.72 6.42 6.83
N LYS A 10 17.53 7.29 6.20
CA LYS A 10 18.79 6.88 5.56
C LYS A 10 19.83 6.36 6.56
N GLN A 11 19.79 6.79 7.81
CA GLN A 11 20.74 6.36 8.86
C GLN A 11 20.39 5.01 9.49
N LEU A 12 19.15 4.53 9.31
CA LEU A 12 18.72 3.24 9.82
C LEU A 12 19.44 2.11 9.08
N THR A 13 19.69 1.01 9.78
CA THR A 13 20.11 -0.27 9.18
C THR A 13 18.94 -0.95 8.45
N ASP A 14 19.23 -1.88 7.54
CA ASP A 14 18.17 -2.59 6.78
C ASP A 14 17.21 -3.37 7.70
N ARG A 15 17.72 -3.89 8.83
CA ARG A 15 16.91 -4.55 9.86
C ARG A 15 15.95 -3.58 10.54
N GLU A 16 16.42 -2.39 10.88
CA GLU A 16 15.59 -1.34 11.49
C GLU A 16 14.55 -0.82 10.50
N LEU A 17 14.89 -0.69 9.21
CA LEU A 17 13.92 -0.35 8.16
C LEU A 17 12.79 -1.37 8.10
N LEU A 18 13.14 -2.65 8.03
CA LEU A 18 12.15 -3.73 7.99
C LEU A 18 11.29 -3.77 9.27
N LEU A 19 11.91 -3.60 10.44
CA LEU A 19 11.19 -3.53 11.71
C LEU A 19 10.19 -2.36 11.72
N ASN A 20 10.58 -1.18 11.23
CA ASN A 20 9.68 -0.04 11.14
C ASN A 20 8.48 -0.34 10.25
N VAL A 21 8.66 -1.04 9.12
CA VAL A 21 7.53 -1.46 8.28
C VAL A 21 6.56 -2.33 9.07
N TYR A 22 7.03 -3.37 9.76
CA TYR A 22 6.17 -4.22 10.59
C TYR A 22 5.49 -3.45 11.73
N LEU A 23 6.21 -2.55 12.40
CA LEU A 23 5.65 -1.72 13.47
C LEU A 23 4.56 -0.80 12.94
N THR A 24 4.74 -0.19 11.76
CA THR A 24 3.70 0.60 11.11
C THR A 24 2.47 -0.26 10.85
N GLN A 25 2.61 -1.48 10.32
CA GLN A 25 1.45 -2.34 10.07
C GLN A 25 0.69 -2.72 11.35
N ILE A 26 1.41 -3.00 12.45
CA ILE A 26 0.80 -3.24 13.77
C ILE A 26 0.03 -2.00 14.23
N ILE A 27 0.62 -0.80 14.11
CA ILE A 27 -0.04 0.45 14.49
C ILE A 27 -1.31 0.67 13.67
N LEU A 28 -1.29 0.40 12.36
CA LEU A 28 -2.45 0.56 11.49
C LEU A 28 -3.58 -0.39 11.86
N VAL A 29 -3.28 -1.67 12.15
CA VAL A 29 -4.29 -2.63 12.63
C VAL A 29 -4.87 -2.20 13.97
N LEU A 30 -4.03 -1.80 14.93
CA LEU A 30 -4.50 -1.32 16.24
C LEU A 30 -5.38 -0.09 16.09
N LEU A 31 -4.99 0.86 15.24
CA LEU A 31 -5.78 2.05 14.96
C LEU A 31 -7.13 1.68 14.30
N ALA A 32 -7.12 0.76 13.33
CA ALA A 32 -8.34 0.27 12.70
C ALA A 32 -9.28 -0.38 13.72
N SER A 33 -8.76 -1.26 14.59
CA SER A 33 -9.56 -1.92 15.64
C SER A 33 -10.12 -0.92 16.66
N ILE A 34 -9.32 0.03 17.13
CA ILE A 34 -9.75 1.07 18.07
C ILE A 34 -10.83 1.93 17.43
N MET A 35 -10.62 2.40 16.20
CA MET A 35 -11.60 3.22 15.50
C MET A 35 -12.88 2.44 15.19
N SER A 36 -12.79 1.15 14.85
CA SER A 36 -13.96 0.28 14.64
C SER A 36 -14.84 0.19 15.90
N LEU A 37 -14.21 0.02 17.07
CA LEU A 37 -14.92 0.03 18.36
C LEU A 37 -15.65 1.34 18.63
N PHE A 38 -15.06 2.48 18.29
CA PHE A 38 -15.68 3.79 18.54
C PHE A 38 -16.75 4.16 17.51
N LEU A 39 -16.54 3.82 16.23
CA LEU A 39 -17.40 4.25 15.12
C LEU A 39 -18.55 3.27 14.86
N PHE A 40 -18.30 1.97 14.99
CA PHE A 40 -19.28 0.92 14.67
C PHE A 40 -19.77 0.15 15.91
N GLN A 41 -19.13 0.36 17.08
CA GLN A 41 -19.43 -0.39 18.32
C GLN A 41 -19.26 -1.92 18.16
N ASP A 42 -18.48 -2.35 17.16
CA ASP A 42 -18.25 -3.75 16.86
C ASP A 42 -16.80 -3.99 16.40
N LEU A 43 -16.17 -5.03 16.96
CA LEU A 43 -14.84 -5.52 16.56
C LEU A 43 -14.91 -6.44 15.35
N TRP A 44 -16.06 -7.08 15.13
CA TRP A 44 -16.28 -8.04 14.06
C TRP A 44 -16.85 -7.40 12.80
N PHE A 45 -17.06 -6.09 12.81
CA PHE A 45 -17.50 -5.30 11.65
C PHE A 45 -16.74 -5.63 10.36
N PHE A 46 -15.43 -5.90 10.44
CA PHE A 46 -14.63 -6.27 9.27
C PHE A 46 -15.05 -7.60 8.62
N ALA A 47 -15.67 -8.51 9.37
CA ALA A 47 -16.19 -9.76 8.83
C ALA A 47 -17.34 -9.51 7.84
N ASP A 48 -18.11 -8.43 8.03
CA ASP A 48 -19.17 -8.03 7.11
C ASP A 48 -18.63 -7.45 5.81
N LEU A 49 -17.38 -6.98 5.81
CA LEU A 49 -16.72 -6.40 4.62
C LEU A 49 -15.81 -7.40 3.87
N ILE A 50 -15.61 -8.59 4.43
CA ILE A 50 -14.74 -9.63 3.86
C ILE A 50 -15.63 -10.66 3.17
N HIS A 51 -15.66 -10.60 1.84
CA HIS A 51 -16.42 -11.53 1.02
C HIS A 51 -15.51 -12.30 0.04
N PHE A 52 -15.65 -13.62 0.03
CA PHE A 52 -14.91 -14.48 -0.90
C PHE A 52 -15.65 -14.64 -2.24
N THR A 53 -15.92 -13.51 -2.90
CA THR A 53 -16.50 -13.48 -4.25
C THR A 53 -15.38 -13.59 -5.28
N TRP A 54 -15.00 -14.82 -5.63
CA TRP A 54 -13.83 -15.09 -6.49
C TRP A 54 -13.82 -14.31 -7.81
N THR A 55 -14.99 -14.05 -8.40
CA THR A 55 -15.09 -13.25 -9.62
C THR A 55 -14.67 -11.80 -9.40
N GLU A 56 -15.09 -11.16 -8.32
CA GLU A 56 -14.66 -9.79 -7.98
C GLU A 56 -13.17 -9.76 -7.66
N ILE A 57 -12.71 -10.67 -6.81
CA ILE A 57 -11.32 -10.76 -6.37
C ILE A 57 -10.37 -10.93 -7.57
N ILE A 58 -10.68 -11.88 -8.47
CA ILE A 58 -9.81 -12.20 -9.60
C ILE A 58 -9.97 -11.19 -10.73
N VAL A 59 -11.20 -10.87 -11.14
CA VAL A 59 -11.44 -10.03 -12.32
C VAL A 59 -11.26 -8.56 -11.99
N LEU A 60 -11.90 -8.06 -10.93
CA LEU A 60 -11.82 -6.64 -10.57
C LEU A 60 -10.55 -6.34 -9.78
N GLY A 61 -10.23 -7.14 -8.76
CA GLY A 61 -9.01 -6.98 -7.98
C GLY A 61 -7.77 -7.24 -8.83
N GLY A 62 -7.69 -8.42 -9.45
CA GLY A 62 -6.59 -8.76 -10.35
C GLY A 62 -6.50 -7.87 -11.60
N GLY A 63 -7.64 -7.50 -12.19
CA GLY A 63 -7.67 -6.57 -13.33
C GLY A 63 -7.19 -5.16 -12.98
N THR A 64 -7.55 -4.65 -11.80
CA THR A 64 -7.04 -3.37 -11.27
C THR A 64 -5.54 -3.44 -11.05
N ALA A 65 -5.04 -4.51 -10.42
CA ALA A 65 -3.62 -4.71 -10.23
C ALA A 65 -2.87 -4.77 -11.57
N PHE A 66 -3.38 -5.52 -12.55
CA PHE A 66 -2.80 -5.61 -13.88
C PHE A 66 -2.70 -4.25 -14.57
N LEU A 67 -3.75 -3.43 -14.48
CA LEU A 67 -3.76 -2.07 -15.03
C LEU A 67 -2.68 -1.20 -14.38
N VAL A 68 -2.62 -1.17 -13.05
CA VAL A 68 -1.65 -0.35 -12.30
C VAL A 68 -0.22 -0.81 -12.59
N ILE A 69 0.04 -2.11 -12.53
CA ILE A 69 1.35 -2.69 -12.86
C ILE A 69 1.76 -2.32 -14.29
N GLY A 70 0.85 -2.39 -15.26
CA GLY A 70 1.12 -1.99 -16.63
C GLY A 70 1.51 -0.52 -16.76
N ILE A 71 0.81 0.36 -16.04
CA ILE A 71 1.13 1.80 -15.98
C ILE A 71 2.50 2.01 -15.35
N ASP A 72 2.79 1.38 -14.21
CA ASP A 72 4.07 1.51 -13.53
C ASP A 72 5.23 1.04 -14.40
N LEU A 73 5.08 -0.07 -15.13
CA LEU A 73 6.08 -0.54 -16.09
C LEU A 73 6.32 0.46 -17.23
N ILE A 74 5.26 1.12 -17.72
CA ILE A 74 5.38 2.19 -18.73
C ILE A 74 6.11 3.40 -18.13
N LEU A 75 5.78 3.80 -16.91
CA LEU A 75 6.44 4.90 -16.21
C LEU A 75 7.93 4.60 -16.00
N MET A 76 8.27 3.39 -15.55
CA MET A 76 9.67 2.94 -15.38
C MET A 76 10.46 2.95 -16.68
N LYS A 77 9.81 2.77 -17.83
CA LYS A 77 10.47 2.78 -19.14
C LYS A 77 10.58 4.18 -19.75
N THR A 78 9.65 5.09 -19.42
CA THR A 78 9.54 6.41 -20.07
C THR A 78 10.11 7.54 -19.23
N LEU A 79 10.07 7.44 -17.90
CA LEU A 79 10.56 8.46 -16.99
C LEU A 79 12.00 8.18 -16.54
N PRO A 80 12.78 9.22 -16.23
CA PRO A 80 14.09 9.05 -15.59
C PRO A 80 13.99 8.33 -14.24
N GLU A 81 14.97 7.50 -13.89
CA GLU A 81 14.94 6.72 -12.64
C GLU A 81 14.88 7.62 -11.40
N GLU A 82 15.45 8.83 -11.46
CA GLU A 82 15.55 9.77 -10.34
C GLU A 82 14.18 10.31 -9.88
N VAL A 83 13.18 10.34 -10.77
CA VAL A 83 11.82 10.80 -10.43
C VAL A 83 10.97 9.70 -9.80
N LEU A 84 11.33 8.43 -10.03
CA LEU A 84 10.70 7.25 -9.43
C LEU A 84 11.45 6.75 -8.19
N ASP A 85 12.65 7.28 -7.93
CA ASP A 85 13.44 6.94 -6.76
C ASP A 85 12.82 7.49 -5.46
N ASP A 86 12.52 6.58 -4.52
CA ASP A 86 12.03 6.85 -3.17
C ASP A 86 13.15 7.17 -2.16
N GLY A 87 14.36 7.40 -2.66
CA GLY A 87 15.58 7.60 -1.88
C GLY A 87 16.32 6.29 -1.58
N GLY A 88 16.11 5.25 -2.39
CA GLY A 88 16.69 3.91 -2.27
C GLY A 88 16.12 3.06 -1.13
N ILE A 89 15.02 3.47 -0.50
CA ILE A 89 14.49 2.78 0.69
C ILE A 89 13.85 1.46 0.29
N ASN A 90 13.01 1.45 -0.75
CA ASN A 90 12.39 0.22 -1.23
C ASN A 90 13.45 -0.79 -1.70
N GLU A 91 14.51 -0.33 -2.36
CA GLU A 91 15.63 -1.21 -2.75
C GLU A 91 16.32 -1.84 -1.54
N ARG A 92 16.59 -1.05 -0.49
CA ARG A 92 17.19 -1.54 0.76
C ARG A 92 16.30 -2.55 1.49
N ILE A 93 14.98 -2.35 1.45
CA ILE A 93 14.02 -3.27 2.07
C ILE A 93 13.96 -4.58 1.27
N PHE A 94 13.73 -4.53 -0.04
CA PHE A 94 13.34 -5.73 -0.81
C PHE A 94 14.51 -6.52 -1.41
N SER A 95 15.65 -5.88 -1.73
CA SER A 95 16.77 -6.54 -2.42
C SER A 95 17.27 -7.80 -1.71
N ARG A 96 17.34 -7.76 -0.36
CA ARG A 96 17.88 -8.84 0.48
C ARG A 96 16.84 -9.87 0.94
N LEU A 97 15.55 -9.58 0.84
CA LEU A 97 14.49 -10.48 1.29
C LEU A 97 14.29 -11.65 0.32
N SER A 98 13.94 -12.84 0.83
CA SER A 98 13.51 -13.95 -0.03
C SER A 98 12.14 -13.63 -0.65
N ILE A 99 11.81 -14.24 -1.79
CA ILE A 99 10.50 -14.04 -2.44
C ILE A 99 9.36 -14.40 -1.49
N SER A 100 9.53 -15.45 -0.69
CA SER A 100 8.56 -15.82 0.36
C SER A 100 8.40 -14.73 1.42
N HIS A 101 9.50 -14.10 1.87
CA HIS A 101 9.40 -12.97 2.79
C HIS A 101 8.69 -11.76 2.17
N ILE A 102 8.98 -11.45 0.91
CA ILE A 102 8.29 -10.37 0.18
C ILE A 102 6.80 -10.66 0.09
N PHE A 103 6.42 -11.90 -0.25
CA PHE A 103 5.02 -12.33 -0.31
C PHE A 103 4.29 -12.05 1.01
N PHE A 104 4.83 -12.54 2.14
CA PHE A 104 4.19 -12.31 3.45
C PHE A 104 4.21 -10.84 3.87
N LEU A 105 5.29 -10.12 3.59
CA LEU A 105 5.39 -8.71 3.93
C LEU A 105 4.34 -7.88 3.18
N CYS A 106 4.23 -8.05 1.85
CA CYS A 106 3.21 -7.37 1.04
C CYS A 106 1.79 -7.77 1.44
N ALA A 107 1.57 -9.04 1.80
CA ALA A 107 0.26 -9.50 2.29
C ALA A 107 -0.13 -8.82 3.61
N ILE A 108 0.83 -8.66 4.53
CA ILE A 108 0.60 -7.93 5.79
C ILE A 108 0.32 -6.46 5.50
N ILE A 109 1.16 -5.79 4.71
CA ILE A 109 1.01 -4.37 4.36
C ILE A 109 -0.36 -4.09 3.74
N SER A 110 -0.69 -4.80 2.65
CA SER A 110 -1.98 -4.62 1.97
C SER A 110 -3.15 -4.91 2.89
N PHE A 111 -3.10 -5.97 3.70
CA PHE A 111 -4.16 -6.26 4.66
C PHE A 111 -4.37 -5.12 5.66
N SER A 112 -3.32 -4.68 6.35
CA SER A 112 -3.43 -3.66 7.41
C SER A 112 -3.81 -2.28 6.88
N GLU A 113 -3.29 -1.91 5.72
CA GLU A 113 -3.62 -0.63 5.10
C GLU A 113 -5.07 -0.62 4.60
N GLU A 114 -5.51 -1.64 3.87
CA GLU A 114 -6.90 -1.71 3.41
C GLU A 114 -7.90 -1.78 4.57
N LEU A 115 -7.55 -2.49 5.64
CA LEU A 115 -8.39 -2.57 6.85
C LEU A 115 -8.66 -1.18 7.44
N LEU A 116 -7.63 -0.35 7.60
CA LEU A 116 -7.79 1.00 8.14
C LEU A 116 -8.47 1.93 7.12
N PHE A 117 -7.92 2.00 5.91
CA PHE A 117 -8.33 3.04 4.96
C PHE A 117 -9.66 2.74 4.29
N ARG A 118 -9.89 1.50 3.85
CA ARG A 118 -11.14 1.12 3.17
C ARG A 118 -12.17 0.68 4.20
N GLY A 119 -11.76 -0.23 5.08
CA GLY A 119 -12.65 -0.78 6.11
C GLY A 119 -13.20 0.28 7.05
N VAL A 120 -12.33 1.12 7.62
CA VAL A 120 -12.76 2.12 8.63
C VAL A 120 -12.96 3.51 8.05
N ILE A 121 -11.91 4.12 7.50
CA ILE A 121 -11.92 5.55 7.17
C ILE A 121 -12.87 5.82 6.00
N GLN A 122 -12.80 5.04 4.92
CA GLN A 122 -13.64 5.24 3.76
C GLN A 122 -15.11 4.95 4.08
N THR A 123 -15.40 3.85 4.79
CA THR A 123 -16.78 3.55 5.22
C THR A 123 -17.38 4.67 6.09
N SER A 124 -16.57 5.32 6.93
CA SER A 124 -17.06 6.34 7.86
C SER A 124 -17.08 7.76 7.28
N PHE A 125 -16.11 8.10 6.43
CA PHE A 125 -15.84 9.47 6.01
C PHE A 125 -15.74 9.65 4.48
N GLY A 126 -15.94 8.58 3.72
CA GLY A 126 -16.00 8.59 2.27
C GLY A 126 -14.65 8.49 1.56
N LEU A 127 -14.75 8.29 0.24
CA LEU A 127 -13.63 8.05 -0.67
C LEU A 127 -12.55 9.13 -0.62
N VAL A 128 -12.94 10.41 -0.67
CA VAL A 128 -12.01 11.54 -0.80
C VAL A 128 -11.13 11.66 0.43
N LEU A 129 -11.70 11.63 1.64
CA LEU A 129 -10.91 11.79 2.86
C LEU A 129 -9.96 10.60 3.05
N SER A 130 -10.46 9.38 2.85
CA SER A 130 -9.62 8.18 2.96
C SER A 130 -8.44 8.22 1.99
N SER A 131 -8.70 8.57 0.72
CA SER A 131 -7.67 8.58 -0.31
C SER A 131 -6.59 9.63 -0.05
N LEU A 132 -6.99 10.82 0.42
CA LEU A 132 -6.05 11.89 0.75
C LEU A 132 -5.23 11.56 2.01
N LEU A 133 -5.85 11.00 3.05
CA LEU A 133 -5.13 10.57 4.25
C LEU A 133 -4.11 9.48 3.93
N PHE A 134 -4.49 8.50 3.10
CA PHE A 134 -3.58 7.47 2.61
C PHE A 134 -2.36 8.09 1.92
N ALA A 135 -2.57 9.04 1.01
CA ALA A 135 -1.46 9.71 0.33
C ALA A 135 -0.58 10.56 1.27
N ILE A 136 -1.17 11.20 2.28
CA ILE A 136 -0.43 12.04 3.24
C ILE A 136 0.46 11.21 4.17
N ILE A 137 0.04 10.02 4.60
CA ILE A 137 0.88 9.15 5.44
C ILE A 137 2.11 8.63 4.69
N HIS A 138 2.11 8.69 3.34
CA HIS A 138 3.28 8.45 2.50
C HIS A 138 4.21 9.67 2.50
N VAL A 139 4.64 10.10 3.71
CA VAL A 139 5.43 11.30 3.96
C VAL A 139 6.73 11.38 3.14
N ARG A 140 7.30 10.22 2.80
CA ARG A 140 8.49 10.10 1.94
C ARG A 140 8.22 10.62 0.53
N TYR A 141 6.99 10.43 0.04
CA TYR A 141 6.60 10.73 -1.33
C TYR A 141 6.13 12.17 -1.46
N LEU A 142 5.72 12.84 -0.37
CA LEU A 142 5.31 14.26 -0.39
C LEU A 142 6.33 15.19 -1.06
N SER A 143 7.62 14.90 -0.94
CA SER A 143 8.70 15.66 -1.60
C SER A 143 9.02 15.22 -3.03
N LYS A 144 8.31 14.23 -3.57
CA LYS A 144 8.53 13.57 -4.87
C LYS A 144 7.22 13.64 -5.68
N PRO A 145 7.01 14.67 -6.52
CA PRO A 145 5.72 14.93 -7.16
C PRO A 145 5.14 13.75 -7.94
N VAL A 146 5.97 12.98 -8.66
CA VAL A 146 5.54 11.82 -9.44
C VAL A 146 5.06 10.69 -8.52
N LEU A 147 5.85 10.33 -7.51
CA LEU A 147 5.47 9.28 -6.55
C LEU A 147 4.24 9.67 -5.73
N PHE A 148 4.15 10.92 -5.29
CA PHE A 148 2.98 11.41 -4.57
C PHE A 148 1.72 11.35 -5.44
N SER A 149 1.80 11.85 -6.68
CA SER A 149 0.66 11.81 -7.61
C SER A 149 0.23 10.37 -7.90
N SER A 150 1.20 9.46 -8.06
CA SER A 150 0.93 8.04 -8.30
C SER A 150 0.18 7.41 -7.12
N VAL A 151 0.66 7.64 -5.88
CA VAL A 151 -0.02 7.14 -4.68
C VAL A 151 -1.42 7.74 -4.50
N VAL A 152 -1.62 9.03 -4.79
CA VAL A 152 -2.97 9.62 -4.78
C VAL A 152 -3.89 8.90 -5.77
N VAL A 153 -3.45 8.75 -7.03
CA VAL A 153 -4.25 8.11 -8.08
C VAL A 153 -4.57 6.66 -7.74
N ILE A 154 -3.56 5.88 -7.31
CA ILE A 154 -3.74 4.49 -6.90
C ILE A 154 -4.71 4.39 -5.72
N SER A 155 -4.60 5.30 -4.75
CA SER A 155 -5.47 5.31 -3.58
C SER A 155 -6.93 5.56 -3.94
N PHE A 156 -7.20 6.54 -4.82
CA PHE A 156 -8.53 6.77 -5.35
C PHE A 156 -9.04 5.59 -6.19
N LEU A 157 -8.19 4.96 -7.01
CA LEU A 157 -8.57 3.81 -7.83
C LEU A 157 -8.99 2.62 -6.96
N ILE A 158 -8.20 2.26 -5.95
CA ILE A 158 -8.53 1.19 -5.00
C ILE A 158 -9.74 1.59 -4.15
N GLY A 159 -9.89 2.87 -3.81
CA GLY A 159 -11.07 3.36 -3.11
C GLY A 159 -12.35 3.22 -3.94
N VAL A 160 -12.33 3.55 -5.24
CA VAL A 160 -13.46 3.33 -6.14
C VAL A 160 -13.74 1.84 -6.30
N LEU A 161 -12.70 1.01 -6.38
CA LEU A 161 -12.84 -0.45 -6.40
C LEU A 161 -13.62 -0.92 -5.16
N TYR A 162 -13.27 -0.42 -3.97
CA TYR A 162 -14.03 -0.70 -2.74
C TYR A 162 -15.47 -0.19 -2.83
N GLU A 163 -15.71 1.03 -3.31
CA GLU A 163 -17.06 1.62 -3.40
C GLU A 163 -17.99 0.82 -4.34
N VAL A 164 -17.42 0.19 -5.38
CA VAL A 164 -18.18 -0.62 -6.33
C VAL A 164 -18.43 -2.04 -5.82
N THR A 165 -17.51 -2.61 -5.05
CA THR A 165 -17.60 -4.03 -4.64
C THR A 165 -18.02 -4.24 -3.18
N ASP A 166 -17.90 -3.21 -2.33
CA ASP A 166 -18.08 -3.28 -0.88
C ASP A 166 -17.36 -4.49 -0.24
N ASN A 167 -16.13 -4.75 -0.73
CA ASN A 167 -15.41 -6.00 -0.45
C ASN A 167 -13.92 -5.73 -0.26
N LEU A 168 -13.46 -5.88 0.97
CA LEU A 168 -12.05 -5.70 1.33
C LEU A 168 -11.14 -6.73 0.68
N MET A 169 -11.60 -7.97 0.45
CA MET A 169 -10.75 -8.97 -0.20
C MET A 169 -10.37 -8.58 -1.62
N THR A 170 -11.26 -7.86 -2.32
CA THR A 170 -11.00 -7.36 -3.66
C THR A 170 -9.93 -6.26 -3.65
N THR A 171 -9.99 -5.32 -2.71
CA THR A 171 -8.97 -4.26 -2.60
C THR A 171 -7.64 -4.77 -2.05
N ILE A 172 -7.66 -5.63 -1.03
CA ILE A 172 -6.48 -6.30 -0.47
C ILE A 172 -5.75 -7.05 -1.58
N THR A 173 -6.48 -7.79 -2.42
CA THR A 173 -5.88 -8.53 -3.53
C THR A 173 -5.25 -7.59 -4.56
N ALA A 174 -5.93 -6.51 -4.94
CA ALA A 174 -5.39 -5.53 -5.87
C ALA A 174 -4.08 -4.91 -5.33
N HIS A 175 -4.12 -4.41 -4.10
CA HIS A 175 -2.99 -3.78 -3.43
C HIS A 175 -1.83 -4.76 -3.25
N PHE A 176 -2.11 -5.97 -2.75
CA PHE A 176 -1.14 -7.04 -2.58
C PHE A 176 -0.39 -7.35 -3.88
N LEU A 177 -1.12 -7.53 -4.99
CA LEU A 177 -0.51 -7.88 -6.28
C LEU A 177 0.38 -6.76 -6.81
N ILE A 178 -0.05 -5.50 -6.69
CA ILE A 178 0.74 -4.33 -7.07
C ILE A 178 2.06 -4.32 -6.29
N ASP A 179 1.98 -4.37 -4.96
CA ASP A 179 3.14 -4.34 -4.08
C ASP A 179 4.08 -5.52 -4.32
N PHE A 180 3.53 -6.72 -4.41
CA PHE A 180 4.30 -7.95 -4.56
C PHE A 180 5.07 -7.96 -5.87
N VAL A 181 4.41 -7.63 -6.99
CA VAL A 181 5.05 -7.59 -8.31
C VAL A 181 6.14 -6.51 -8.35
N MET A 182 5.86 -5.30 -7.86
CA MET A 182 6.85 -4.23 -7.83
C MET A 182 8.06 -4.55 -6.94
N ALA A 183 7.82 -5.13 -5.76
CA ALA A 183 8.89 -5.58 -4.87
C ALA A 183 9.74 -6.69 -5.49
N CYS A 184 9.13 -7.64 -6.23
CA CYS A 184 9.85 -8.66 -6.98
C CYS A 184 10.71 -8.06 -8.10
N LEU A 185 10.22 -7.05 -8.84
CA LEU A 185 10.98 -6.36 -9.88
C LEU A 185 12.19 -5.63 -9.30
N ILE A 186 12.02 -4.91 -8.18
CA ILE A 186 13.12 -4.27 -7.45
C ILE A 186 14.18 -5.29 -7.05
N LYS A 187 13.75 -6.43 -6.48
CA LYS A 187 14.65 -7.51 -6.12
C LYS A 187 15.43 -8.07 -7.31
N GLN A 188 14.78 -8.22 -8.46
CA GLN A 188 15.41 -8.73 -9.67
C GLN A 188 16.47 -7.74 -10.20
N LYS A 189 16.16 -6.44 -10.21
CA LYS A 189 17.11 -5.39 -10.62
C LYS A 189 18.37 -5.38 -9.75
N ALA A 190 18.22 -5.54 -8.43
CA ALA A 190 19.34 -5.57 -7.49
C ALA A 190 20.24 -6.84 -7.60
N ARG A 191 19.84 -7.85 -8.37
CA ARG A 191 20.63 -9.08 -8.62
C ARG A 191 21.46 -9.02 -9.90
N MET A 192 21.15 -8.09 -10.81
CA MET A 192 21.88 -7.87 -12.07
C MET A 192 23.08 -6.96 -11.83
#